data_AF-A0A9P6LA62-F1
#
_entry.id   AF-A0A9P6LA62-F1
#
_cell.length_a   1.000
_cell.length_b   1.000
_cell.length_c   1.000
_cell.angle_alpha   90.00
_cell.angle_beta   90.00
_cell.angle_gamma   90.00
#
_symmetry.space_group_name_H-M   'P 1'
#
loop_
_entity.id
_entity.type
_entity.pdbx_description
1 polymer ?
#
loop_
_entity_poly.entity_id
_entity_poly.type
_entity_poly.pdbx_seq_one_letter_code
_entity_poly.pdbx_strand_id
1 'polypeptide(L)'
;MCADNIQSVNRALTGVNRPNEVGQFQKWARVYSRGDNVNAKVFGDAVILWWLTIQPTARKQWPPTYDPLPAKFSFEYFNRGGPNGVFLMLLCLGWWANALNGDTDLTDYTLVVNDVSWVLEQITSQAG
;
A
#
# COMPACT_ATOMS: atom_id res chain seq x y z
N MET A 1 29.76 2.97 -2.35
CA MET A 1 28.93 2.06 -1.52
C MET A 1 27.84 2.93 -0.91
N CYS A 2 26.67 2.95 -1.52
CA CYS A 2 25.58 3.85 -1.13
C CYS A 2 24.88 3.26 0.09
N ALA A 3 25.04 3.90 1.24
CA ALA A 3 24.21 3.61 2.39
C ALA A 3 22.78 4.04 2.06
N ASP A 4 21.83 3.11 2.16
CA ASP A 4 20.39 3.35 2.11
C ASP A 4 19.98 4.25 3.29
N ASN A 5 20.21 5.55 3.13
CA ASN A 5 19.92 6.57 4.13
C ASN A 5 18.55 7.21 3.90
N ILE A 6 17.49 6.40 3.79
CA ILE A 6 16.10 6.88 3.81
C ILE A 6 15.25 5.97 4.69
N GLN A 7 15.65 5.77 5.95
CA GLN A 7 14.71 5.42 7.04
C GLN A 7 15.05 6.10 8.37
N SER A 8 15.84 7.18 8.34
CA SER A 8 16.09 7.99 9.53
C SER A 8 14.97 9.03 9.71
N VAL A 9 14.46 9.12 10.94
CA VAL A 9 13.62 10.14 11.63
C VAL A 9 12.09 10.21 11.53
N ASN A 10 11.37 9.55 10.62
CA ASN A 10 9.88 9.61 10.65
C ASN A 10 9.20 8.28 11.05
N ARG A 11 8.44 8.32 12.15
CA ARG A 11 7.75 7.17 12.77
C ARG A 11 6.56 6.62 11.96
N ALA A 12 6.16 7.30 10.89
CA ALA A 12 5.04 6.90 10.04
C ALA A 12 5.52 6.58 8.62
N LEU A 13 4.87 5.60 7.96
CA LEU A 13 4.99 5.39 6.52
C LEU A 13 4.78 6.71 5.77
N THR A 14 5.45 6.89 4.62
CA THR A 14 5.34 8.15 3.88
C THR A 14 3.91 8.37 3.36
N GLY A 15 3.42 9.61 3.48
CA GLY A 15 2.17 10.04 2.86
C GLY A 15 2.34 10.46 1.39
N VAL A 16 3.55 10.35 0.84
CA VAL A 16 3.84 10.71 -0.56
C VAL A 16 3.03 9.83 -1.50
N ASN A 17 2.34 10.48 -2.45
CA ASN A 17 1.42 9.88 -3.42
C ASN A 17 0.21 9.17 -2.81
N ARG A 18 -0.05 9.29 -1.51
CA ARG A 18 -1.24 8.74 -0.88
C ARG A 18 -2.50 9.31 -1.54
N PRO A 19 -3.49 8.49 -1.92
CA PRO A 19 -4.72 8.98 -2.51
C PRO A 19 -5.40 10.04 -1.64
N ASN A 20 -5.96 11.07 -2.27
CA ASN A 20 -6.58 12.20 -1.58
C ASN A 20 -7.74 11.75 -0.68
N GLU A 21 -8.47 10.75 -1.14
CA GLU A 21 -9.60 10.09 -0.47
C GLU A 21 -9.19 9.57 0.92
N VAL A 22 -7.97 9.04 1.06
CA VAL A 22 -7.45 8.60 2.36
C VAL A 22 -7.25 9.80 3.30
N GLY A 23 -6.76 10.92 2.76
CA GLY A 23 -6.65 12.17 3.51
C GLY A 23 -8.01 12.73 3.94
N GLN A 24 -9.03 12.61 3.09
CA GLN A 24 -10.39 13.02 3.41
C GLN A 24 -11.03 12.12 4.47
N PHE A 25 -10.89 10.80 4.35
CA PHE A 25 -11.37 9.84 5.34
C PHE A 25 -10.79 10.10 6.73
N GLN A 26 -9.51 10.44 6.81
CA GLN A 26 -8.87 10.81 8.08
C GLN A 26 -9.46 12.10 8.67
N LYS A 27 -9.82 13.08 7.84
CA LYS A 27 -10.46 14.34 8.26
C LYS A 27 -11.91 14.14 8.69
N TRP A 28 -12.63 13.20 8.09
CA TRP A 28 -14.05 12.93 8.38
C TRP A 28 -14.26 11.93 9.50
N ALA A 29 -13.37 11.91 10.50
CA ALA A 29 -13.46 11.00 11.64
C ALA A 29 -13.61 9.52 11.24
N ARG A 30 -13.04 9.12 10.09
CA ARG A 30 -12.99 7.73 9.61
C ARG A 30 -14.36 7.12 9.29
N VAL A 31 -15.27 7.90 8.73
CA VAL A 31 -16.57 7.39 8.24
C VAL A 31 -16.36 6.60 6.94
N TYR A 32 -16.53 5.28 7.01
CA TYR A 32 -16.27 4.34 5.91
C TYR A 32 -17.18 4.53 4.68
N SER A 33 -18.44 4.89 4.91
CA SER A 33 -19.46 5.10 3.86
C SER A 33 -19.26 6.37 3.01
N ARG A 34 -18.12 7.04 3.15
CA ARG A 34 -17.79 8.27 2.39
C ARG A 34 -16.61 8.13 1.45
N GLY A 35 -15.92 6.99 1.46
CA GLY A 35 -14.78 6.71 0.57
C GLY A 35 -15.09 5.75 -0.57
N ASP A 36 -16.35 5.34 -0.71
CA ASP A 36 -16.81 4.28 -1.61
C ASP A 36 -17.13 4.74 -3.04
N ASN A 37 -17.22 6.06 -3.27
CA ASN A 37 -17.51 6.66 -4.58
C ASN A 37 -16.25 7.23 -5.24
N VAL A 38 -15.35 6.33 -5.65
CA VAL A 38 -14.10 6.69 -6.32
C VAL A 38 -14.14 6.27 -7.80
N ASN A 39 -13.42 6.99 -8.65
CA ASN A 39 -13.18 6.51 -10.01
C ASN A 39 -12.15 5.37 -9.96
N ALA A 40 -12.55 4.15 -10.33
CA ALA A 40 -11.72 2.96 -10.17
C ALA A 40 -10.32 3.10 -10.79
N LYS A 41 -10.22 3.62 -12.02
CA LYS A 41 -8.94 3.77 -12.71
C LYS A 41 -8.03 4.81 -12.04
N VAL A 42 -8.54 6.02 -11.85
CA VAL A 42 -7.74 7.12 -11.27
C VAL A 42 -7.31 6.78 -9.84
N PHE A 43 -8.22 6.16 -9.08
CA PHE A 43 -7.94 5.74 -7.72
C PHE A 43 -6.94 4.59 -7.69
N GLY A 44 -7.08 3.60 -8.58
CA GLY A 44 -6.14 2.49 -8.72
C GLY A 44 -4.72 2.93 -9.04
N ASP A 45 -4.56 3.82 -10.01
CA ASP A 45 -3.25 4.40 -10.38
C ASP A 45 -2.61 5.09 -9.16
N ALA A 46 -3.39 5.82 -8.36
CA ALA A 46 -2.92 6.47 -7.13
C ALA A 46 -2.54 5.46 -6.03
N VAL A 47 -3.31 4.38 -5.87
CA VAL A 47 -3.01 3.30 -4.91
C VAL A 47 -1.70 2.62 -5.26
N ILE A 48 -1.47 2.30 -6.54
CA ILE A 48 -0.21 1.69 -7.02
C ILE A 48 0.96 2.63 -6.72
N LEU A 49 0.85 3.91 -7.09
CA LEU A 49 1.91 4.89 -6.85
C LEU A 49 2.24 5.01 -5.36
N TRP A 50 1.24 5.05 -4.50
CA TRP A 50 1.44 5.08 -3.05
C TRP A 50 2.06 3.78 -2.54
N TRP A 51 1.59 2.62 -2.99
CA TRP A 51 2.14 1.32 -2.61
C TRP A 51 3.65 1.24 -2.92
N LEU A 52 4.06 1.69 -4.10
CA LEU A 52 5.47 1.75 -4.49
C LEU A 52 6.29 2.72 -3.62
N THR A 53 5.72 3.81 -3.12
CA THR A 53 6.50 4.76 -2.29
C THR A 53 6.87 4.17 -0.93
N ILE A 54 6.05 3.26 -0.41
CA ILE A 54 6.24 2.58 0.88
C ILE A 54 6.97 1.24 0.77
N GLN A 55 7.23 0.76 -0.45
CA GLN A 55 8.09 -0.40 -0.69
C GLN A 55 9.58 -0.08 -0.45
N PRO A 56 10.40 -1.09 -0.08
CA PRO A 56 11.85 -0.96 -0.08
C PRO A 56 12.36 -0.56 -1.48
N THR A 57 13.49 0.16 -1.55
CA THR A 57 14.05 0.66 -2.83
C THR A 57 14.22 -0.44 -3.88
N ALA A 58 14.62 -1.64 -3.46
CA ALA A 58 14.78 -2.81 -4.33
C ALA A 58 13.47 -3.31 -4.99
N ARG A 59 12.30 -2.84 -4.52
CA ARG A 59 10.97 -3.25 -5.01
C ARG A 59 10.15 -2.09 -5.59
N LYS A 60 10.74 -0.91 -5.81
CA LYS A 60 10.03 0.26 -6.36
C LYS A 60 9.84 0.17 -7.88
N GLN A 61 9.28 -0.95 -8.34
CA GLN A 61 8.99 -1.21 -9.74
C GLN A 61 7.59 -1.82 -9.89
N TRP A 62 6.97 -1.57 -11.05
CA TRP A 62 5.67 -2.12 -11.40
C TRP A 62 5.77 -2.86 -12.75
N PRO A 63 5.25 -4.09 -12.88
CA PRO A 63 4.64 -4.92 -11.83
C PRO A 63 5.62 -5.31 -10.71
N PRO A 64 5.12 -5.74 -9.54
CA PRO A 64 5.96 -6.11 -8.41
C PRO A 64 6.75 -7.39 -8.71
N THR A 65 7.97 -7.48 -8.17
CA THR A 65 8.77 -8.71 -8.20
C THR A 65 8.81 -9.40 -6.85
N TYR A 66 8.90 -10.73 -6.90
CA TYR A 66 8.94 -11.63 -5.75
C TYR A 66 10.32 -12.28 -5.57
N ASP A 67 11.36 -11.69 -6.18
CA ASP A 67 12.72 -12.18 -6.06
C ASP A 67 13.15 -12.25 -4.59
N PRO A 68 14.05 -13.18 -4.22
CA PRO A 68 14.55 -13.27 -2.85
C PRO A 68 15.13 -11.93 -2.42
N LEU A 69 14.45 -11.29 -1.47
CA LEU A 69 14.96 -10.04 -0.90
C LEU A 69 16.24 -10.35 -0.13
N PRO A 70 17.29 -9.52 -0.23
CA PRO A 70 18.46 -9.66 0.61
C PRO A 70 18.06 -9.75 2.09
N ALA A 71 18.74 -10.61 2.86
CA ALA A 71 18.41 -10.92 4.26
C ALA A 71 18.32 -9.73 5.23
N LYS A 72 18.66 -8.52 4.78
CA LYS A 72 18.57 -7.26 5.54
C LYS A 72 17.28 -6.49 5.33
N PHE A 73 16.38 -6.93 4.44
CA PHE A 73 15.08 -6.29 4.24
C PHE A 73 14.04 -6.91 5.16
N SER A 74 13.41 -6.06 5.98
CA SER A 74 12.31 -6.44 6.86
C SER A 74 11.09 -5.58 6.55
N PHE A 75 9.91 -6.22 6.55
CA PHE A 75 8.62 -5.55 6.41
C PHE A 75 8.01 -5.17 7.76
N GLU A 76 8.73 -5.30 8.88
CA GLU A 76 8.25 -4.93 10.22
C GLU A 76 7.71 -3.50 10.32
N TYR A 77 8.18 -2.59 9.48
CA TYR A 77 7.69 -1.22 9.47
C TYR A 77 6.22 -1.10 9.01
N PHE A 78 5.70 -2.10 8.27
CA PHE A 78 4.27 -2.23 7.96
C PHE A 78 3.45 -2.74 9.13
N ASN A 79 4.06 -3.46 10.07
CA ASN A 79 3.42 -3.95 11.30
C ASN A 79 3.23 -2.86 12.37
N ARG A 80 3.22 -1.59 11.95
CA ARG A 80 3.07 -0.44 12.85
C ARG A 80 1.74 0.25 12.57
N GLY A 81 0.93 0.44 13.61
CA GLY A 81 -0.25 1.28 13.55
C GLY A 81 0.13 2.73 13.27
N GLY A 82 -0.70 3.47 12.54
CA GLY A 82 -0.43 4.88 12.25
C GLY A 82 -1.21 5.44 11.07
N PRO A 83 -0.98 6.73 10.74
CA PRO A 83 -1.73 7.45 9.72
C PRO A 83 -1.42 7.01 8.29
N ASN A 84 -0.49 6.08 8.08
CA ASN A 84 -0.11 5.54 6.77
C ASN A 84 0.12 4.01 6.83
N GLY A 85 -0.39 3.33 7.86
CA GLY A 85 -0.19 1.89 8.09
C GLY A 85 -0.91 0.97 7.10
N VAL A 86 -0.64 -0.33 7.19
CA VAL A 86 -1.23 -1.37 6.32
C VAL A 86 -2.76 -1.38 6.30
N PHE A 87 -3.40 -0.98 7.42
CA PHE A 87 -4.84 -0.80 7.49
C PHE A 87 -5.39 0.14 6.40
N LEU A 88 -4.70 1.25 6.13
CA LEU A 88 -5.17 2.20 5.12
C LEU A 88 -4.96 1.68 3.69
N MET A 89 -3.96 0.83 3.48
CA MET A 89 -3.80 0.10 2.22
C MET A 89 -4.97 -0.87 2.00
N LEU A 90 -5.32 -1.66 3.02
CA LEU A 90 -6.48 -2.55 2.98
C LEU A 90 -7.80 -1.80 2.74
N LEU A 91 -7.96 -0.63 3.36
CA LEU A 91 -9.11 0.24 3.13
C LEU A 91 -9.18 0.71 1.67
N CYS A 92 -8.05 1.12 1.09
CA CYS A 92 -8.00 1.50 -0.33
C CYS A 92 -8.38 0.33 -1.24
N LEU A 93 -7.88 -0.88 -0.96
CA LEU A 93 -8.26 -2.07 -1.73
C LEU A 93 -9.77 -2.34 -1.65
N GLY A 94 -10.39 -2.14 -0.50
CA GLY A 94 -11.84 -2.26 -0.34
C GLY A 94 -12.63 -1.23 -1.18
N TRP A 95 -12.21 0.03 -1.16
CA TRP A 95 -12.85 1.07 -2.00
C TRP A 95 -12.64 0.85 -3.48
N TRP A 96 -11.43 0.44 -3.89
CA TRP A 96 -11.14 0.13 -5.28
C TRP A 96 -11.98 -1.06 -5.76
N ALA A 97 -12.07 -2.13 -4.97
CA ALA A 97 -12.94 -3.27 -5.28
C ALA A 97 -14.41 -2.86 -5.48
N ASN A 98 -14.92 -1.98 -4.61
CA ASN A 98 -16.29 -1.46 -4.74
C ASN A 98 -16.46 -0.60 -6.02
N ALA A 99 -15.47 0.21 -6.36
CA ALA A 99 -15.49 1.04 -7.55
C ALA A 99 -15.40 0.24 -8.87
N LEU A 100 -14.78 -0.94 -8.83
CA LEU A 100 -14.69 -1.87 -9.96
C LEU A 100 -15.99 -2.63 -10.25
N ASN A 101 -17.09 -2.36 -9.54
CA ASN A 101 -18.35 -3.12 -9.64
C ASN A 101 -18.84 -3.31 -11.10
N GLY A 102 -18.59 -4.50 -11.65
CA GLY A 102 -18.95 -4.89 -13.03
C GLY A 102 -17.86 -4.69 -14.09
N ASP A 103 -16.67 -4.23 -13.71
CA ASP A 103 -15.51 -4.11 -14.60
C ASP A 103 -14.87 -5.49 -14.88
N THR A 104 -14.35 -5.65 -16.09
CA THR A 104 -13.72 -6.89 -16.56
C THR A 104 -12.20 -6.83 -16.52
N ASP A 105 -11.61 -5.63 -16.50
CA ASP A 105 -10.17 -5.47 -16.34
C ASP A 105 -9.81 -5.29 -14.86
N LEU A 106 -9.46 -6.42 -14.23
CA LEU A 106 -9.03 -6.48 -12.84
C LEU A 106 -7.52 -6.66 -12.71
N THR A 107 -6.76 -6.45 -13.79
CA THR A 107 -5.34 -6.83 -13.88
C THR A 107 -4.51 -6.15 -12.79
N ASP A 108 -4.52 -4.82 -12.78
CA ASP A 108 -3.76 -4.02 -11.82
C ASP A 108 -4.24 -4.21 -10.38
N TYR A 109 -5.55 -4.29 -10.18
CA TYR A 109 -6.15 -4.58 -8.87
C TYR A 109 -5.64 -5.91 -8.31
N THR A 110 -5.67 -6.97 -9.12
CA THR A 110 -5.21 -8.31 -8.74
C THR A 110 -3.71 -8.31 -8.43
N LEU A 111 -2.90 -7.60 -9.20
CA LEU A 111 -1.46 -7.45 -8.93
C LEU A 111 -1.20 -6.79 -7.57
N VAL A 112 -1.91 -5.70 -7.23
CA VAL A 112 -1.73 -5.03 -5.92
C VAL A 112 -2.20 -5.95 -4.79
N VAL A 113 -3.35 -6.61 -4.93
CA VAL A 113 -3.87 -7.53 -3.89
C VAL A 113 -2.89 -8.67 -3.63
N ASN A 114 -2.33 -9.26 -4.69
CA ASN A 114 -1.35 -10.33 -4.58
C ASN A 114 -0.07 -9.84 -3.89
N ASP A 115 0.42 -8.63 -4.24
CA ASP A 115 1.62 -8.08 -3.62
C ASP A 115 1.42 -7.71 -2.15
N VAL A 116 0.28 -7.11 -1.80
CA VAL A 116 -0.06 -6.79 -0.41
C VAL A 116 -0.17 -8.08 0.41
N SER A 117 -0.83 -9.11 -0.12
CA SER A 117 -0.93 -10.42 0.53
C SER A 117 0.45 -11.04 0.77
N TRP A 118 1.31 -11.02 -0.26
CA TRP A 118 2.67 -11.53 -0.14
C TRP A 118 3.48 -10.76 0.92
N VAL A 119 3.41 -9.43 0.95
CA VAL A 119 4.08 -8.62 1.99
C VAL A 119 3.56 -8.96 3.40
N LEU A 120 2.24 -9.15 3.55
CA LEU A 120 1.64 -9.58 4.82
C LEU A 120 2.13 -10.95 5.26
N GLU A 121 2.28 -11.90 4.34
CA GLU A 121 2.88 -13.21 4.62
C GLU A 121 4.29 -13.04 5.15
N GLN A 122 5.14 -12.21 4.52
CA GLN A 122 6.50 -11.95 5.00
C GLN A 122 6.53 -11.37 6.42
N ILE A 123 5.54 -10.54 6.80
CA ILE A 123 5.43 -10.00 8.16
C ILE A 123 5.06 -11.09 9.17
N THR A 124 4.12 -11.97 8.80
CA THR A 124 3.63 -13.02 9.70
C THR A 124 4.58 -14.22 9.81
N SER A 125 5.32 -14.55 8.74
CA SER A 125 6.28 -15.66 8.70
C SER A 125 7.62 -15.32 9.37
N GLN A 126 7.96 -14.04 9.56
CA GLN A 126 9.13 -13.61 10.35
C GLN A 126 8.85 -13.53 11.86
N ALA A 127 7.63 -13.83 12.30
CA ALA A 127 7.23 -13.76 13.71
C ALA A 127 7.47 -15.07 14.51
N GLY A 128 8.35 -15.96 14.03
CA GLY A 128 8.70 -17.25 14.66
C GLY A 128 10.17 -17.37 15.00
#